data_AF-A0A5E4C6K5-F1
#
_entry.id   AF-A0A5E4C6K5-F1
#
_cell.length_a   1.000
_cell.length_b   1.000
_cell.length_c   1.000
_cell.angle_alpha   90.00
_cell.angle_beta   90.00
_cell.angle_gamma   90.00
#
_symmetry.space_group_name_H-M   'P 1'
#
loop_
_entity.id
_entity.type
_entity.pdbx_description
1 polymer ?
#
loop_
_entity_poly.entity_id
_entity_poly.type
_entity_poly.pdbx_seq_one_letter_code
_entity_poly.pdbx_strand_id
1 'polypeptide(L)' 'MKHVCEILTQDPEGGPARIPFETFSFVYRYLAGLDPDIMEMDVESYLMGLKESVDSRKNGLIGLSDFYVPKKII' A
#
# COMPACT_ATOMS: atom_id res chain seq x y z
N MET A 1 -0.08 7.20 2.03
CA MET A 1 0.58 6.13 1.25
C MET A 1 1.02 6.51 -0.16
N LYS A 2 0.34 7.43 -0.86
CA LYS A 2 0.75 7.92 -2.20
C LYS A 2 2.25 8.28 -2.30
N HIS A 3 2.75 9.13 -1.41
CA HIS A 3 4.13 9.59 -1.47
C HIS A 3 5.17 8.48 -1.27
N VAL A 4 4.88 7.45 -0.48
CA VAL A 4 5.78 6.29 -0.32
C VAL A 4 6.02 5.61 -1.67
N CYS A 5 4.95 5.45 -2.45
CA CYS A 5 5.02 4.87 -3.78
C CYS A 5 5.75 5.78 -4.77
N GLU A 6 5.47 7.09 -4.76
CA GLU A 6 6.14 8.05 -5.66
C GLU A 6 7.64 8.19 -5.37
N ILE A 7 8.05 8.12 -4.11
CA ILE A 7 9.45 8.28 -3.69
C ILE A 7 10.26 7.00 -3.95
N LEU A 8 9.68 5.84 -3.67
CA LEU A 8 10.41 4.56 -3.67
C LEU A 8 10.27 3.76 -4.96
N THR A 9 9.44 4.21 -5.91
CA THR A 9 9.23 3.48 -7.17
C THR A 9 10.49 3.44 -8.02
N GLN A 10 10.64 2.32 -8.73
CA GLN A 10 11.62 2.18 -9.82
C GLN A 10 10.94 2.25 -11.20
N ASP A 11 9.62 2.48 -11.25
CA ASP A 11 8.94 2.74 -12.51
C ASP A 11 9.47 4.06 -13.11
N PRO A 12 9.51 4.19 -14.45
CA PRO A 12 9.89 5.44 -15.10
C PRO A 12 9.00 6.62 -14.69
N GLU A 13 9.51 7.84 -14.86
CA GLU A 13 8.73 9.06 -14.65
C GLU A 13 7.43 9.05 -15.48
N GLY A 14 6.32 9.44 -14.86
CA GLY A 14 4.98 9.33 -15.45
C GLY A 14 4.38 7.91 -15.43
N GLY A 15 5.11 6.92 -14.91
CA GLY A 15 4.66 5.55 -14.70
C GLY A 15 3.67 5.38 -13.54
N PRO A 16 3.23 4.14 -13.26
CA PRO A 16 2.19 3.85 -12.27
C PRO A 16 2.65 3.94 -10.80
N ALA A 17 3.92 4.28 -10.56
CA ALA A 17 4.55 4.42 -9.26
C ALA A 17 4.31 3.20 -8.36
N ARG A 18 4.83 2.04 -8.75
CA ARG A 18 4.70 0.79 -8.00
C ARG A 18 5.95 0.46 -7.19
N ILE A 19 5.75 -0.26 -6.10
CA ILE A 19 6.79 -0.81 -5.23
C ILE A 19 6.42 -2.24 -4.81
N PRO A 20 7.40 -3.08 -4.40
CA PRO A 20 7.11 -4.39 -3.84
C PRO A 20 6.22 -4.28 -2.60
N PHE A 21 5.30 -5.23 -2.44
CA PHE A 21 4.43 -5.32 -1.25
C PHE A 21 5.24 -5.33 0.05
N GLU A 22 6.36 -6.04 0.09
CA GLU A 22 7.21 -6.14 1.28
C GLU A 22 7.78 -4.77 1.70
N THR A 23 8.21 -3.95 0.73
CA THR A 23 8.65 -2.59 0.99
C THR A 23 7.53 -1.73 1.56
N PHE A 24 6.33 -1.86 0.98
CA PHE A 24 5.15 -1.16 1.47
C PHE A 24 4.78 -1.58 2.91
N SER A 25 4.76 -2.88 3.19
CA SER A 25 4.33 -3.44 4.48
C SER A 25 5.28 -3.00 5.61
N PHE A 26 6.58 -2.98 5.34
CA PHE A 26 7.59 -2.46 6.28
C PHE A 26 7.33 -0.99 6.63
N VAL A 27 7.15 -0.13 5.63
CA VAL A 27 6.90 1.30 5.85
C VAL A 27 5.57 1.52 6.57
N TYR A 28 4.52 0.79 6.19
CA TYR A 28 3.20 0.92 6.79
C TYR A 28 3.21 0.54 8.29
N ARG A 29 3.83 -0.60 8.65
CA ARG A 29 4.00 -1.00 10.05
C ARG A 29 4.78 0.04 10.85
N TYR A 30 5.88 0.54 10.29
CA TYR A 30 6.70 1.55 10.94
C TYR A 30 5.89 2.81 11.26
N LEU A 31 5.17 3.34 10.27
CA LEU A 31 4.37 4.55 10.45
C LEU A 31 3.19 4.33 11.42
N ALA A 32 2.51 3.19 11.31
CA ALA A 32 1.41 2.85 12.20
C ALA A 32 1.88 2.71 13.66
N GLY A 33 3.05 2.13 13.89
CA GLY A 33 3.63 1.99 15.23
C GLY A 33 4.06 3.32 15.88
N LEU A 34 4.10 4.43 15.13
CA LEU A 34 4.32 5.76 15.69
C LEU A 34 3.03 6.41 16.22
N ASP A 35 1.87 5.89 15.83
CA ASP A 35 0.56 6.39 16.23
C ASP A 35 -0.04 5.49 17.32
N PRO A 36 -0.13 5.96 18.57
CA PRO A 36 -0.65 5.15 19.68
C PRO A 36 -2.14 4.80 19.54
N ASP A 37 -2.87 5.48 18.65
CA ASP A 37 -4.29 5.22 18.42
C ASP A 37 -4.52 4.06 17.43
N ILE A 38 -3.47 3.60 16.74
CA ILE A 38 -3.54 2.49 15.79
C ILE A 38 -3.18 1.17 16.46
N MET A 39 -4.10 0.20 16.41
CA MET A 39 -3.84 -1.14 16.93
C MET A 39 -3.03 -1.98 15.94
N GLU A 40 -2.04 -2.72 16.46
CA GLU A 40 -1.23 -3.65 15.65
C GLU A 40 -2.08 -4.70 14.91
N MET A 41 -3.17 -5.17 15.54
CA MET A 41 -4.07 -6.13 14.90
C MET A 41 -4.79 -5.55 13.67
N ASP A 42 -5.13 -4.26 13.68
CA ASP A 42 -5.78 -3.60 12.56
C ASP A 42 -4.79 -3.41 11.40
N VAL A 43 -3.53 -3.14 11.73
CA VAL A 43 -2.42 -3.06 10.77
C VAL A 43 -2.23 -4.40 10.06
N GLU A 44 -2.11 -5.50 10.81
CA GLU A 44 -1.89 -6.81 10.22
C GLU A 44 -3.11 -7.30 9.43
N SER A 45 -4.33 -7.04 9.92
CA SER A 45 -5.57 -7.35 9.19
C SER A 45 -5.63 -6.62 7.85
N TYR A 46 -5.31 -5.32 7.83
CA TYR A 46 -5.24 -4.53 6.60
C TYR A 46 -4.19 -5.06 5.63
N LEU A 47 -2.97 -5.33 6.11
CA LEU A 47 -1.88 -5.84 5.28
C LEU A 47 -2.17 -7.22 4.71
N MET A 48 -2.83 -8.10 5.47
CA MET A 48 -3.25 -9.42 5.00
C MET A 48 -4.26 -9.32 3.85
N GLY A 49 -5.33 -8.53 4.02
CA GLY A 49 -6.33 -8.34 2.96
C GLY A 49 -5.74 -7.66 1.72
N LEU A 50 -4.81 -6.73 1.91
CA LEU A 50 -4.11 -6.07 0.82
C LEU A 50 -3.18 -7.04 0.08
N LYS A 51 -2.47 -7.93 0.79
CA LYS A 51 -1.60 -8.95 0.20
C LYS A 51 -2.36 -9.90 -0.71
N GLU A 52 -3.52 -10.39 -0.28
CA GLU A 52 -4.37 -11.27 -1.10
C GLU A 52 -4.80 -10.59 -2.41
N SER A 53 -5.15 -9.30 -2.35
CA SER A 53 -5.50 -8.50 -3.54
C SER A 53 -4.31 -8.32 -4.49
N VAL A 54 -3.12 -8.08 -3.94
CA VAL A 54 -1.90 -7.80 -4.71
C VAL A 54 -1.34 -9.06 -5.36
N ASP A 55 -1.30 -10.17 -4.63
CA ASP A 55 -0.81 -11.45 -5.12
C ASP A 55 -1.71 -11.99 -6.26
N SER A 56 -3.02 -11.75 -6.19
CA SER A 56 -3.96 -12.19 -7.22
C SER A 56 -3.99 -11.34 -8.50
N ARG A 57 -3.50 -10.08 -8.46
CA ARG A 57 -3.73 -9.11 -9.55
C ARG A 57 -2.49 -8.41 -10.10
N LYS A 58 -1.38 -8.34 -9.34
CA LYS A 58 -0.32 -7.34 -9.58
C LYS A 58 1.11 -7.86 -9.41
N ASN A 59 1.34 -9.17 -9.52
CA ASN A 59 2.68 -9.78 -9.42
C ASN A 59 3.44 -9.34 -8.14
N GLY A 60 2.75 -9.17 -7.02
CA GLY A 60 3.38 -8.76 -5.76
C GLY A 60 3.70 -7.25 -5.63
N LEU A 61 3.23 -6.41 -6.56
CA LEU A 61 3.46 -4.98 -6.56
C LEU A 61 2.23 -4.17 -6.09
N ILE A 62 2.50 -3.15 -5.28
CA ILE A 62 1.55 -2.11 -4.86
C ILE A 62 1.82 -0.81 -5.59
N GLY A 63 0.78 -0.09 -6.00
CA GLY A 63 0.90 1.27 -6.52
C GLY A 63 -0.30 2.13 -6.21
N LEU A 64 -0.35 3.32 -6.82
CA LEU A 64 -1.36 4.34 -6.49
C LEU A 64 -2.81 3.87 -6.66
N SER A 65 -3.06 2.98 -7.61
CA SER A 65 -4.40 2.42 -7.87
C SER A 65 -4.92 1.54 -6.73
N ASP A 66 -4.06 1.02 -5.84
CA ASP A 66 -4.46 0.20 -4.70
C ASP A 66 -5.08 1.03 -3.56
N PHE A 67 -4.87 2.35 -3.57
CA PHE A 67 -5.40 3.26 -2.56
C PHE A 67 -6.66 4.01 -3.02
N TYR A 68 -7.08 3.81 -4.27
CA TYR A 68 -8.23 4.51 -4.82
C TYR A 68 -9.52 3.75 -4.51
N VAL A 69 -10.37 4.34 -3.67
CA VAL A 69 -11.77 3.92 -3.52
C VAL A 69 -12.61 4.80 -4.44
N PRO A 70 -13.23 4.27 -5.51
CA PRO A 70 -14.11 5.08 -6.34
C PRO A 70 -15.27 5.60 -5.48
N LYS A 71 -15.47 6.92 -5.45
CA LYS A 71 -16.70 7.50 -4.92
C LYS A 71 -17.86 6.93 -5.74
N LYS A 72 -18.71 6.12 -5.11
CA LYS A 72 -20.02 5.79 -5.69
C LYS A 72 -20.79 7.10 -5.80
N ILE A 73 -20.97 7.58 -7.03
CA ILE A 73 -21.94 8.63 -7.32
C ILE A 73 -23.30 7.93 -7.23
N ILE A 74 -24.06 8.27 -6.19
CA ILE A 74 -25.45 7.86 -6.00
C ILE A 74 -26.32 8.80 -6.83
#